data_AF-A0A954QYD4-F1
#
_entry.id   AF-A0A954QYD4-F1
#
_cell.length_a   1.000
_cell.length_b   1.000
_cell.length_c   1.000
_cell.angle_alpha   90.00
_cell.angle_beta   90.00
_cell.angle_gamma   90.00
#
_symmetry.space_group_name_H-M   'P 1'
#
loop_
_entity.id
_entity.type
_entity.pdbx_description
1 polymer ?
#
loop_
_entity_poly.entity_id
_entity_poly.type
_entity_poly.pdbx_seq_one_letter_code
_entity_poly.pdbx_strand_id
1 'polypeptide(L)' 'MTGFDPRRYGDACADLIETRPAMQLGPGRPNESARSKLDALDFAAIFGGITVRDRQMANCCLSGLWL' A
#
# COMPACT_ATOMS: atom_id res chain seq x y z
N MET A 1 -6.94 -7.82 -17.79
CA MET A 1 -7.30 -6.64 -16.99
C MET A 1 -6.58 -5.44 -17.58
N THR A 2 -7.26 -4.67 -18.43
CA THR A 2 -6.68 -3.46 -19.04
C THR A 2 -6.53 -2.36 -17.99
N GLY A 3 -5.26 -1.99 -17.72
CA GLY A 3 -4.87 -0.69 -17.17
C GLY A 3 -4.95 -0.51 -15.66
N PHE A 4 -4.46 -1.46 -14.85
CA PHE A 4 -4.12 -1.13 -13.46
C PHE A 4 -2.79 -0.37 -13.46
N ASP A 5 -2.84 0.91 -13.07
CA ASP A 5 -1.68 1.76 -12.87
C ASP A 5 -1.60 2.16 -11.39
N PRO A 6 -0.69 1.56 -10.61
CA PRO A 6 -0.60 1.81 -9.18
C PRO A 6 -0.08 3.21 -8.84
N ARG A 7 0.54 3.92 -9.80
CA ARG A 7 1.06 5.29 -9.61
C ARG A 7 -0.05 6.32 -9.42
N ARG A 8 -1.30 5.98 -9.79
CA ARG A 8 -2.49 6.78 -9.48
C ARG A 8 -2.73 6.94 -7.97
N TYR A 9 -2.14 6.07 -7.15
CA TYR A 9 -2.25 6.09 -5.69
C TYR A 9 -0.97 6.63 -5.01
N GLY A 10 -0.05 7.22 -5.79
CA GLY A 10 1.23 7.75 -5.33
C GLY A 10 2.39 6.75 -5.51
N ASP A 11 3.60 7.30 -5.65
CA ASP A 11 4.81 6.51 -5.93
C ASP A 11 5.10 5.49 -4.83
N ALA A 12 4.85 5.85 -3.57
CA ALA A 12 5.04 4.95 -2.43
C ALA A 12 4.13 3.70 -2.50
N CYS A 13 2.92 3.84 -3.04
CA CYS A 13 2.02 2.71 -3.30
C CYS A 13 2.49 1.90 -4.51
N ALA A 14 2.96 2.56 -5.56
CA ALA A 14 3.47 1.90 -6.75
C ALA A 14 4.67 0.99 -6.45
N ASP A 15 5.64 1.45 -5.67
CA ASP A 15 6.81 0.66 -5.29
C ASP A 15 6.44 -0.63 -4.52
N LEU A 16 5.40 -0.58 -3.69
CA LEU A 16 4.91 -1.75 -2.95
C LEU A 16 4.13 -2.73 -3.83
N ILE A 17 3.39 -2.22 -4.82
CA ILE A 17 2.47 -3.03 -5.62
C ILE A 17 3.15 -3.59 -6.87
N GLU A 18 3.97 -2.81 -7.59
CA GLU A 18 4.70 -3.25 -8.80
C GLU A 18 5.71 -4.36 -8.47
N THR A 19 6.20 -4.41 -7.24
CA THR A 19 7.19 -5.42 -6.80
C THR A 19 6.55 -6.73 -6.35
N ARG A 20 5.21 -6.83 -6.26
CA ARG A 20 4.51 -8.02 -5.80
C ARG A 20 3.84 -8.77 -6.96
N PRO A 21 4.08 -10.09 -7.11
CA PRO A 21 3.26 -10.91 -7.99
C PRO A 21 1.81 -10.94 -7.47
N ALA A 22 0.86 -11.19 -8.38
CA ALA A 22 -0.53 -11.38 -8.00
C ALA A 22 -0.63 -12.45 -6.91
N MET A 23 -1.17 -12.07 -5.75
CA MET A 23 -1.34 -12.98 -4.62
C MET A 23 -2.27 -14.12 -5.04
N GLN A 24 -1.84 -15.37 -4.81
CA GLN A 24 -2.70 -16.52 -5.05
C GLN A 24 -3.94 -16.43 -4.16
N LEU A 25 -5.09 -16.84 -4.71
CA LEU A 25 -6.32 -16.97 -3.93
C LEU A 25 -6.12 -18.03 -2.86
N GLY A 26 -6.05 -17.61 -1.60
CA GLY A 26 -5.73 -18.44 -0.46
C GLY A 26 -5.25 -17.60 0.72
N PRO A 27 -4.83 -18.24 1.83
CA PRO A 27 -4.24 -17.53 2.96
C PRO A 27 -2.97 -16.81 2.52
N GLY A 28 -2.94 -15.49 2.73
CA GLY A 28 -1.76 -14.67 2.47
C GLY A 28 -0.60 -15.05 3.40
N ARG A 29 0.64 -14.85 2.94
CA ARG A 29 1.83 -14.89 3.78
C ARG A 29 2.38 -13.47 3.91
N PRO A 30 2.72 -13.00 5.12
CA PRO A 30 3.27 -11.67 5.30
C PRO A 30 4.60 -11.54 4.54
N ASN A 31 4.79 -10.45 3.80
CA ASN A 31 6.08 -10.11 3.21
C ASN A 31 6.94 -9.35 4.24
N GLU A 32 7.71 -10.08 5.04
CA GLU A 32 8.55 -9.47 6.08
C GLU A 32 9.58 -8.48 5.52
N SER A 33 10.04 -8.66 4.27
CA SER A 33 10.98 -7.73 3.63
C SER A 33 10.36 -6.35 3.34
N ALA A 34 9.03 -6.26 3.25
CA ALA A 34 8.32 -5.00 3.07
C ALA A 34 8.01 -4.29 4.40
N ARG A 35 8.20 -4.96 5.55
CA ARG A 35 7.82 -4.44 6.87
C ARG A 35 8.46 -3.09 7.17
N SER A 36 9.77 -2.95 6.94
CA SER A 36 10.47 -1.68 7.22
C SER A 36 10.00 -0.55 6.31
N LYS A 37 9.58 -0.85 5.07
CA LYS A 37 8.99 0.15 4.16
C LYS A 37 7.59 0.56 4.61
N LEU A 38 6.81 -0.39 5.11
CA LEU A 38 5.47 -0.17 5.67
C LEU A 38 5.50 0.61 6.99
N ASP A 39 6.47 0.35 7.87
CA ASP A 39 6.64 1.14 9.11
C ASP A 39 7.07 2.58 8.81
N ALA A 40 7.80 2.79 7.71
CA ALA A 40 8.21 4.12 7.25
C ALA A 40 7.13 4.86 6.45
N LEU A 41 6.00 4.21 6.14
CA LEU A 41 4.91 4.80 5.38
C LEU A 41 4.06 5.73 6.25
N ASP A 42 4.25 7.01 6.02
CA ASP A 42 3.49 8.09 6.63
C ASP A 42 2.37 8.55 5.66
N PHE A 43 1.23 8.94 6.22
CA PHE A 43 0.10 9.50 5.46
C PHE A 43 0.49 10.69 4.58
N ALA A 44 1.42 11.54 4.99
CA ALA A 44 1.92 12.64 4.18
C ALA A 44 2.72 12.14 2.97
N ALA A 45 3.47 11.04 3.10
CA ALA A 45 4.19 10.39 2.00
C ALA A 45 3.25 9.74 0.97
N ILE A 46 2.11 9.20 1.42
CA ILE A 46 1.12 8.54 0.55
C ILE A 46 0.18 9.54 -0.11
N PHE A 47 -0.37 10.44 0.70
CA PHE A 47 -1.44 11.34 0.28
C PHE A 47 -0.91 12.73 -0.11
N GLY A 48 0.41 12.92 -0.20
CA GLY A 48 1.02 14.15 -0.73
C GLY A 48 0.62 15.41 0.03
N GLY A 49 0.45 15.32 1.35
CA GLY A 49 0.01 16.44 2.19
C GLY A 49 -1.49 16.75 2.13
N ILE A 50 -2.30 15.94 1.45
CA ILE A 50 -3.76 16.05 1.47
C ILE A 50 -4.29 15.64 2.85
N THR A 51 -5.22 16.42 3.40
CA THR A 51 -5.84 16.14 4.69
C THR A 51 -6.62 14.83 4.66
N VAL A 52 -6.15 13.84 5.42
CA VAL A 52 -6.88 12.60 5.68
C VAL A 52 -8.06 12.91 6.61
N ARG A 53 -9.28 12.84 6.08
CA ARG A 53 -10.52 13.11 6.84
C ARG A 53 -10.80 12.04 7.91
N ASP A 54 -10.51 10.78 7.60
CA ASP A 54 -10.70 9.64 8.51
C ASP A 54 -9.40 8.83 8.60
N ARG A 55 -8.71 8.99 9.73
CA ARG A 55 -7.44 8.30 9.97
C ARG A 55 -7.62 6.81 10.29
N GLN A 56 -8.75 6.40 10.86
CA GLN A 56 -9.00 4.98 11.11
C GLN A 56 -9.21 4.24 9.80
N MET A 57 -10.03 4.80 8.91
CA MET A 57 -10.22 4.25 7.57
C MET A 57 -8.90 4.18 6.80
N ALA A 58 -8.09 5.24 6.85
CA ALA A 58 -6.79 5.25 6.19
C ALA A 58 -5.84 4.17 6.72
N ASN A 59 -5.82 3.94 8.05
CA ASN A 59 -5.06 2.84 8.66
C ASN A 59 -5.55 1.46 8.21
N CYS A 60 -6.87 1.26 8.06
CA CYS A 60 -7.42 0.02 7.51
C CYS A 60 -7.02 -0.22 6.06
N CYS A 61 -6.91 0.83 5.24
CA CYS A 61 -6.40 0.70 3.87
C CYS A 61 -4.90 0.36 3.86
N LEU A 62 -4.13 0.97 4.76
CA LEU A 62 -2.70 0.69 4.91
C LEU A 62 -2.42 -0.76 5.33
N SER A 63 -3.22 -1.32 6.24
CA SER A 63 -3.05 -2.73 6.64
C SER A 63 -3.26 -3.69 5.47
N GLY A 64 -4.08 -3.32 4.49
CA GLY A 64 -4.26 -4.07 3.24
C GLY A 64 -3.00 -4.12 2.37
N LEU A 65 -2.11 -3.12 2.44
CA LEU A 65 -0.82 -3.15 1.74
C LEU A 65 0.19 -4.13 2.38
N TRP A 66 -0.04 -4.54 3.63
CA TRP A 66 0.85 -5.48 4.32
C TRP A 66 0.69 -6.92 3.79
N LEU A 67 -0.52 -7.33 3.41
CA LEU A 67 -0.81 -8.67 2.90
C LEU A 67 -0.24 -8.89 1.49
#